data_AF-A0A6C0JU88-F1
#
_entry.id   AF-A0A6C0JU88-F1
#
_cell.length_a   1.000
_cell.length_b   1.000
_cell.length_c   1.000
_cell.angle_alpha   90.00
_cell.angle_beta   90.00
_cell.angle_gamma   90.00
#
_symmetry.space_group_name_H-M   'P 1'
#
loop_
_entity.id
_entity.type
_entity.pdbx_description
1 polymer ?
#
loop_
_entity_poly.entity_id
_entity_poly.type
_entity_poly.pdbx_seq_one_letter_code
_entity_poly.pdbx_strand_id
1 'polypeptide(L)'
;MSKSSEACNDLKNIQYKTMIMHGKNTHFTTSTYDTQDIEKKLEQDMNSIKNLTWARLDSSDKLKKLYDYADSHCNELTDGLCDIVTFKQFLSLSLDRNRLQKVKEINYDKDAETVIDIPCLIFNKQTLHFSLKKIDKRVSTSASLNRGRLSRKKIIT
;
A
#
# COMPACT_ATOMS: atom_id res chain seq x y z
N MET A 1 -52.71 -10.70 -38.12
CA MET A 1 -51.80 -9.67 -37.57
C MET A 1 -52.35 -9.22 -36.21
N SER A 2 -51.98 -9.87 -35.10
CA SER A 2 -52.57 -9.54 -33.77
C SER A 2 -51.63 -9.66 -32.56
N LYS A 3 -50.39 -10.13 -32.72
CA LYS A 3 -49.48 -10.45 -31.58
C LYS A 3 -48.86 -9.24 -30.86
N SER A 4 -48.94 -8.04 -31.41
CA SER A 4 -48.29 -6.86 -30.81
C SER A 4 -49.14 -6.19 -29.71
N SER A 5 -50.46 -6.40 -29.70
CA SER A 5 -51.36 -5.84 -28.67
C SER A 5 -51.26 -6.59 -27.34
N GLU A 6 -51.11 -7.92 -27.40
CA GLU A 6 -51.03 -8.79 -26.22
C GLU A 6 -49.75 -8.53 -25.41
N ALA A 7 -48.59 -8.44 -26.07
CA ALA A 7 -47.32 -8.12 -25.40
C ALA A 7 -47.33 -6.74 -24.70
N CYS A 8 -48.10 -5.79 -25.22
CA CYS A 8 -48.28 -4.46 -24.62
C CYS A 8 -49.18 -4.51 -23.38
N ASN A 9 -50.20 -5.37 -23.41
CA ASN A 9 -51.10 -5.58 -22.26
C ASN A 9 -50.40 -6.37 -21.14
N ASP A 10 -49.58 -7.36 -21.48
CA ASP A 10 -48.79 -8.11 -20.50
C ASP A 10 -47.80 -7.20 -19.76
N LEU A 11 -47.14 -6.28 -20.49
CA LEU A 11 -46.23 -5.30 -19.89
C LEU A 11 -46.95 -4.37 -18.90
N LYS A 12 -48.15 -3.88 -19.27
CA LYS A 12 -48.98 -3.07 -18.36
C LYS A 12 -49.39 -3.83 -17.10
N ASN A 13 -49.76 -5.10 -17.25
CA ASN A 13 -50.11 -5.95 -16.11
C ASN A 13 -48.92 -6.19 -15.17
N ILE A 14 -47.72 -6.42 -15.72
CA ILE A 14 -46.50 -6.58 -14.93
C ILE A 14 -46.16 -5.29 -14.16
N GLN A 15 -46.25 -4.13 -14.82
CA GLN A 15 -46.00 -2.83 -14.19
C GLN A 15 -46.98 -2.55 -13.05
N TYR A 16 -48.28 -2.81 -13.28
CA TYR A 16 -49.33 -2.62 -12.29
C TYR A 16 -49.15 -3.53 -11.06
N LYS A 17 -48.89 -4.83 -11.29
CA LYS A 17 -48.60 -5.79 -10.22
C LYS A 17 -47.37 -5.37 -9.40
N THR A 18 -46.33 -4.87 -10.06
CA THR A 18 -45.10 -4.39 -9.41
C THR A 18 -45.37 -3.14 -8.55
N MET A 19 -46.18 -2.20 -9.04
CA MET A 19 -46.59 -1.00 -8.32
C MET A 19 -47.36 -1.32 -7.03
N ILE A 20 -48.34 -2.24 -7.10
CA ILE A 20 -49.09 -2.67 -5.92
C ILE A 20 -48.17 -3.34 -4.90
N MET A 21 -47.25 -4.20 -5.35
CA MET A 21 -46.37 -4.94 -4.45
C MET A 21 -45.29 -4.08 -3.79
N HIS A 22 -44.80 -3.03 -4.47
CA HIS A 22 -43.64 -2.26 -3.98
C HIS A 22 -43.97 -0.84 -3.49
N GLY A 23 -45.22 -0.38 -3.56
CA GLY A 23 -45.81 0.72 -2.75
C GLY A 23 -45.18 2.12 -2.86
N LYS A 24 -44.03 2.25 -3.50
CA LYS A 24 -43.34 3.50 -3.83
C LYS A 24 -43.09 3.46 -5.32
N ASN A 25 -43.33 4.57 -6.01
CA ASN A 25 -42.99 4.75 -7.41
C ASN A 25 -41.52 4.34 -7.63
N THR A 26 -41.30 3.10 -8.06
CA THR A 26 -40.09 2.72 -8.76
C THR A 26 -40.22 3.41 -10.10
N HIS A 27 -39.88 4.69 -10.14
CA HIS A 27 -39.56 5.35 -11.38
C HIS A 27 -38.52 4.42 -12.01
N PHE A 28 -38.90 3.67 -13.05
CA PHE A 28 -37.92 3.08 -13.94
C PHE A 28 -37.26 4.28 -14.59
N THR A 29 -36.28 4.87 -13.88
CA THR A 29 -35.26 5.64 -14.53
C THR A 29 -34.65 4.64 -15.48
N THR A 30 -34.98 4.75 -16.77
CA THR A 30 -34.02 4.43 -17.80
C THR A 30 -32.78 5.17 -17.36
N SER A 31 -31.87 4.47 -16.68
CA SER A 31 -30.61 4.99 -16.23
C SER A 31 -29.79 5.19 -17.50
N THR A 32 -30.13 6.24 -18.25
CA THR A 32 -29.15 7.02 -18.96
C THR A 32 -28.20 7.41 -17.86
N TYR A 33 -27.13 6.63 -17.67
CA TYR A 33 -26.05 7.04 -16.81
C TYR A 33 -25.69 8.43 -17.32
N ASP A 34 -25.96 9.45 -16.50
CA ASP A 34 -25.60 10.80 -16.83
C ASP A 34 -24.09 10.78 -17.05
N THR A 35 -23.63 11.21 -18.22
CA THR A 35 -22.21 11.12 -18.57
C THR A 35 -21.35 11.83 -17.53
N GLN A 36 -21.92 12.84 -16.87
CA GLN A 36 -21.35 13.54 -15.72
C GLN A 36 -21.10 12.65 -14.49
N ASP A 37 -21.99 11.71 -14.18
CA ASP A 37 -21.81 10.78 -13.06
C ASP A 37 -20.72 9.73 -13.35
N ILE A 38 -20.57 9.34 -14.62
CA ILE A 38 -19.47 8.46 -15.06
C ILE A 38 -18.15 9.20 -14.95
N GLU A 39 -18.08 10.43 -15.46
CA GLU A 39 -16.90 11.28 -15.38
C GLU A 39 -16.47 11.51 -13.92
N LYS A 40 -17.42 11.84 -13.04
CA LYS A 40 -17.15 12.01 -11.61
C LYS A 40 -16.62 10.75 -10.94
N LYS A 41 -17.14 9.57 -11.28
CA LYS A 41 -16.60 8.30 -10.76
C LYS A 41 -15.19 8.03 -11.25
N LEU A 42 -14.93 8.27 -12.54
CA LEU A 42 -13.59 8.13 -13.10
C LEU A 42 -12.59 9.07 -12.40
N GLU A 43 -12.95 10.33 -12.19
CA GLU A 43 -12.10 11.29 -11.45
C GLU A 43 -11.85 10.84 -10.01
N GLN A 44 -12.87 10.31 -9.34
CA GLN A 44 -12.74 9.77 -7.98
C GLN A 44 -11.79 8.56 -7.94
N ASP A 45 -11.89 7.65 -8.91
CA ASP A 45 -11.02 6.48 -9.02
C ASP A 45 -9.58 6.90 -9.34
N MET A 46 -9.38 7.84 -10.27
CA MET A 46 -8.06 8.40 -10.61
C MET A 46 -7.42 9.08 -9.40
N ASN A 47 -8.18 9.87 -8.63
CA ASN A 47 -7.68 10.50 -7.41
C ASN A 47 -7.38 9.48 -6.30
N SER A 48 -8.11 8.37 -6.25
CA SER A 48 -7.84 7.28 -5.31
C SER A 48 -6.54 6.54 -5.66
N ILE A 49 -6.21 6.43 -6.94
CA ILE A 49 -4.92 5.87 -7.43
C ILE A 49 -3.76 6.82 -7.10
N LYS A 50 -3.94 8.13 -7.22
CA LYS A 50 -2.89 9.11 -6.85
C LYS A 50 -2.59 9.09 -5.36
N ASN A 51 -3.60 8.86 -4.52
CA ASN A 51 -3.46 8.84 -3.05
C ASN A 51 -3.10 7.45 -2.48
N LEU A 52 -2.48 6.58 -3.28
CA LEU A 52 -2.10 5.25 -2.82
C LEU A 52 -1.05 5.34 -1.71
N THR A 53 -1.33 4.62 -0.62
CA THR A 53 -0.37 4.45 0.47
C THR A 53 0.74 3.51 0.04
N TRP A 54 1.98 3.70 0.52
CA TRP A 54 3.14 2.86 0.20
C TRP A 54 2.85 1.36 0.12
N ALA A 55 2.08 0.80 1.07
CA ALA A 55 1.73 -0.62 1.06
C ALA A 55 0.93 -1.07 -0.18
N ARG A 56 0.12 -0.18 -0.77
CA ARG A 56 -0.73 -0.44 -1.93
C ARG A 56 -0.06 -0.15 -3.28
N LEU A 57 1.11 0.49 -3.31
CA LEU A 57 1.86 0.68 -4.56
C LEU A 57 2.37 -0.65 -5.11
N ASP A 58 2.46 -0.75 -6.43
CA ASP A 58 3.08 -1.89 -7.09
C ASP A 58 4.59 -1.92 -6.84
N SER A 59 5.17 -3.12 -6.84
CA SER A 59 6.61 -3.30 -6.64
C SER A 59 7.42 -2.53 -7.68
N SER A 60 6.93 -2.43 -8.92
CA SER A 60 7.58 -1.66 -9.99
C SER A 60 7.64 -0.17 -9.68
N ASP A 61 6.55 0.41 -9.19
CA ASP A 61 6.50 1.85 -8.88
C ASP A 61 7.31 2.17 -7.63
N LYS A 62 7.24 1.31 -6.60
CA LYS A 62 8.12 1.38 -5.43
C LYS A 62 9.58 1.40 -5.85
N LEU A 63 9.98 0.55 -6.80
CA LEU A 63 11.36 0.47 -7.29
C LEU A 63 11.80 1.76 -7.97
N LYS A 64 10.97 2.34 -8.84
CA LYS A 64 11.26 3.63 -9.50
C LYS A 64 11.48 4.73 -8.47
N LYS A 65 10.56 4.87 -7.51
CA LYS A 65 10.67 5.88 -6.45
C LYS A 65 11.90 5.68 -5.56
N LEU A 66 12.30 4.43 -5.31
CA LEU A 66 13.52 4.10 -4.58
C LEU A 66 14.78 4.48 -5.37
N TYR A 67 14.78 4.35 -6.69
CA TYR A 67 15.89 4.81 -7.52
C TYR A 67 16.01 6.33 -7.54
N ASP A 68 14.89 7.05 -7.66
CA ASP A 68 14.86 8.52 -7.59
C ASP A 68 15.36 9.02 -6.22
N TYR A 69 14.97 8.32 -5.14
CA TYR A 69 15.49 8.59 -3.80
C TYR A 69 16.99 8.33 -3.71
N ALA A 70 17.48 7.23 -4.29
CA ALA A 70 18.90 6.91 -4.30
C ALA A 70 19.73 7.99 -5.02
N ASP A 71 19.22 8.51 -6.13
CA ASP A 71 19.86 9.60 -6.86
C ASP A 71 19.89 10.90 -6.04
N SER A 72 18.78 11.26 -5.41
CA SER A 72 18.69 12.46 -4.57
C SER A 72 19.61 12.36 -3.34
N HIS A 73 19.57 11.22 -2.64
CA HIS A 73 20.37 10.99 -1.44
C HIS A 73 21.87 10.91 -1.72
N CYS A 74 22.26 10.34 -2.87
CA CYS A 74 23.66 10.28 -3.30
C CYS A 74 24.20 11.67 -3.68
N ASN A 75 23.37 12.54 -4.28
CA ASN A 75 23.77 13.91 -4.58
C ASN A 75 23.95 14.77 -3.32
N GLU A 76 23.10 14.56 -2.31
CA GLU A 76 23.22 15.23 -1.01
C GLU A 76 24.43 14.75 -0.21
N LEU A 77 24.80 13.47 -0.31
CA LEU A 77 26.10 12.96 0.16
C LEU A 77 27.22 13.46 -0.77
N THR A 78 27.63 14.71 -0.62
CA THR A 78 28.76 15.35 -1.33
C THR A 78 30.12 14.66 -1.10
N ASP A 79 30.17 13.62 -0.27
CA ASP A 79 31.31 12.73 -0.14
C ASP A 79 31.24 11.70 -1.28
N GLY A 80 32.08 11.82 -2.31
CA GLY A 80 32.17 10.96 -3.52
C GLY A 80 32.49 9.47 -3.29
N LEU A 81 32.01 8.91 -2.18
CA LEU A 81 32.12 7.55 -1.69
C LEU A 81 30.82 6.76 -1.86
N CYS A 82 29.74 7.41 -2.34
CA CYS A 82 28.45 6.77 -2.53
C CYS A 82 28.39 6.15 -3.94
N ASP A 83 28.58 4.83 -4.02
CA ASP A 83 28.34 4.09 -5.25
C ASP A 83 26.84 3.91 -5.47
N ILE A 84 26.29 4.77 -6.33
CA ILE A 84 24.88 4.82 -6.71
C ILE A 84 24.38 3.51 -7.31
N VAL A 85 25.25 2.77 -8.02
CA VAL A 85 24.90 1.50 -8.67
C VAL A 85 24.71 0.43 -7.62
N THR A 86 25.69 0.31 -6.71
CA THR A 86 25.60 -0.60 -5.56
C THR A 86 24.41 -0.26 -4.67
N PHE A 87 24.10 1.03 -4.49
CA PHE A 87 22.95 1.44 -3.67
C PHE A 87 21.61 1.07 -4.32
N LYS A 88 21.43 1.36 -5.62
CA LYS A 88 20.23 0.95 -6.37
C LYS A 88 20.05 -0.57 -6.36
N GLN A 89 21.13 -1.32 -6.58
CA GLN A 89 21.09 -2.78 -6.51
C GLN A 89 20.70 -3.27 -5.11
N PHE A 90 21.22 -2.64 -4.05
CA PHE A 90 20.85 -2.96 -2.67
C PHE A 90 19.37 -2.69 -2.38
N LEU A 91 18.81 -1.57 -2.87
CA LEU A 91 17.39 -1.25 -2.71
C LEU A 91 16.51 -2.24 -3.46
N SER A 92 16.88 -2.61 -4.69
CA SER A 92 16.19 -3.63 -5.48
C SER A 92 16.15 -4.98 -4.75
N LEU A 93 17.31 -5.46 -4.28
CA LEU A 93 17.40 -6.70 -3.49
C LEU A 93 16.60 -6.63 -2.18
N SER A 94 16.51 -5.44 -1.57
CA SER A 94 15.77 -5.24 -0.33
C SER A 94 14.26 -5.24 -0.56
N LEU A 95 13.82 -4.74 -1.71
CA LEU A 95 12.43 -4.80 -2.16
C LEU A 95 12.02 -6.24 -2.47
N ASP A 96 12.85 -6.99 -3.20
CA ASP A 96 12.64 -8.42 -3.51
C ASP A 96 12.54 -9.29 -2.25
N ARG A 97 13.33 -8.95 -1.22
CA ARG A 97 13.30 -9.64 0.08
C ARG A 97 12.14 -9.20 0.98
N ASN A 98 11.21 -8.40 0.47
CA ASN A 98 10.05 -7.87 1.19
C ASN A 98 10.40 -7.06 2.45
N ARG A 99 11.58 -6.42 2.49
CA ARG A 99 12.07 -5.67 3.66
C ARG A 99 11.61 -4.20 3.69
N LEU A 100 10.94 -3.77 2.63
CA LEU A 100 10.51 -2.39 2.39
C LEU A 100 9.02 -2.35 2.01
N GLN A 101 8.23 -3.33 2.44
CA GLN A 101 6.81 -3.40 2.09
C GLN A 101 5.94 -2.57 3.03
N LYS A 102 6.38 -2.36 4.27
CA LYS A 102 5.55 -1.73 5.30
C LYS A 102 5.76 -0.23 5.30
N VAL A 103 4.67 0.50 5.58
CA VAL A 103 4.68 1.96 5.79
C VAL A 103 5.60 2.38 6.95
N LYS A 104 5.88 1.48 7.91
CA LYS A 104 6.82 1.77 9.01
C LYS A 104 8.28 1.82 8.56
N GLU A 105 8.60 1.15 7.44
CA GLU A 105 9.97 0.97 6.96
C GLU A 105 10.42 2.12 6.04
N ILE A 106 9.45 2.86 5.48
CA ILE A 106 9.66 3.92 4.48
C ILE A 106 8.74 5.10 4.80
N ASN A 107 9.32 6.30 4.84
CA ASN A 107 8.57 7.55 4.94
C ASN A 107 8.24 8.05 3.53
N TYR A 108 7.00 7.80 3.09
CA TYR A 108 6.51 8.14 1.76
C TYR A 108 5.54 9.31 1.82
N ASP A 109 5.78 10.34 1.00
CA ASP A 109 4.85 11.44 0.80
C ASP A 109 3.85 11.09 -0.30
N LYS A 110 2.55 11.16 0.02
CA LYS A 110 1.48 10.92 -0.95
C LYS A 110 1.25 12.10 -1.87
N ASP A 111 1.53 13.32 -1.38
CA ASP A 111 1.25 14.55 -2.11
C ASP A 111 2.40 14.89 -3.08
N ALA A 112 3.65 14.67 -2.66
CA ALA A 112 4.82 14.83 -3.50
C ALA A 112 5.16 13.59 -4.36
N GLU A 113 4.52 12.45 -4.07
CA GLU A 113 4.76 11.16 -4.72
C GLU A 113 6.24 10.73 -4.67
N THR A 114 6.96 11.11 -3.61
CA THR A 114 8.40 10.86 -3.41
C THR A 114 8.65 10.17 -2.07
N VAL A 115 9.74 9.40 -2.02
CA VAL A 115 10.24 8.84 -0.75
C VAL A 115 11.05 9.94 -0.06
N ILE A 116 10.65 10.32 1.14
CA ILE A 116 11.33 11.36 1.94
C ILE A 116 12.54 10.76 2.64
N ASP A 117 12.36 9.62 3.29
CA ASP A 117 13.39 8.97 4.09
C ASP A 117 13.14 7.46 4.22
N ILE A 118 14.22 6.71 4.46
CA ILE A 118 14.18 5.30 4.80
C ILE A 118 14.75 5.13 6.21
N PRO A 119 13.92 5.14 7.27
CA PRO A 119 14.39 5.10 8.66
C PRO A 119 15.22 3.86 9.02
N CYS A 120 15.07 2.78 8.25
CA CYS A 120 15.83 1.54 8.44
C CYS A 120 17.23 1.60 7.85
N LEU A 121 17.51 2.58 6.98
CA LEU A 121 18.73 2.66 6.20
C LEU A 121 19.87 3.14 7.09
N ILE A 122 20.92 2.34 7.15
CA ILE A 122 22.16 2.67 7.83
C ILE A 122 23.26 2.63 6.78
N PHE A 123 23.90 3.76 6.58
CA PHE A 123 25.11 3.86 5.78
C PHE A 123 26.34 3.74 6.68
N ASN A 124 27.15 2.70 6.49
CA ASN A 124 28.42 2.57 7.18
C ASN A 124 29.52 3.25 6.36
N LYS A 125 29.95 4.44 6.80
CA LYS A 125 31.00 5.23 6.15
C LYS A 125 32.36 4.50 6.09
N GLN A 126 32.65 3.58 7.01
CA GLN A 126 33.94 2.88 7.07
C GLN A 126 34.04 1.75 6.04
N THR A 127 32.93 1.05 5.81
CA THR A 127 32.88 -0.09 4.89
C THR A 127 32.20 0.26 3.57
N LEU A 128 31.70 1.49 3.42
CA LEU A 128 30.94 1.97 2.27
C LEU A 128 29.78 1.04 1.88
N HIS A 129 29.16 0.42 2.90
CA HIS A 129 28.07 -0.53 2.70
C HIS A 129 26.78 -0.01 3.30
N PHE A 130 25.70 -0.18 2.54
CA PHE A 130 24.33 0.05 2.98
C PHE A 130 23.83 -1.18 3.72
N SER A 131 23.14 -0.95 4.83
CA SER A 131 22.51 -2.00 5.62
C SER A 131 21.15 -1.53 6.11
N LEU A 132 20.17 -2.42 6.08
CA LEU A 132 18.85 -2.16 6.67
C LEU A 132 18.80 -2.80 8.05
N LYS A 133 18.52 -2.01 9.10
CA LYS A 133 18.28 -2.53 10.45
C LYS A 133 16.83 -2.96 10.59
N LYS A 134 16.59 -4.04 11.35
CA LYS A 134 15.22 -4.45 11.68
C LYS A 134 14.63 -3.45 12.68
N ILE A 135 13.46 -2.87 12.36
CA ILE A 135 12.74 -1.97 13.28
C ILE A 135 12.20 -2.73 14.49
N ASP A 136 11.81 -4.00 14.30
CA ASP A 136 11.16 -4.77 15.33
C ASP A 136 12.13 -5.16 16.45
N LYS A 137 11.94 -4.57 17.63
CA LYS A 137 12.57 -5.00 18.88
C LYS A 137 11.84 -6.24 19.39
N ARG A 138 12.03 -7.38 18.71
CA ARG A 138 11.47 -8.65 19.21
C ARG A 138 12.10 -8.91 20.57
N VAL A 139 11.31 -8.85 21.64
CA VAL A 139 11.76 -9.26 22.96
C VAL A 139 12.02 -10.76 22.85
N SER A 140 13.30 -11.15 22.87
CA SER A 140 13.69 -12.54 22.84
C SER A 140 12.98 -13.28 23.97
N THR A 141 12.31 -14.39 23.70
CA THR A 141 11.68 -15.22 24.75
C THR A 141 12.69 -15.71 25.79
N SER A 142 13.99 -15.67 25.47
CA SER A 142 15.10 -15.88 26.39
C SER A 142 15.24 -14.81 27.49
N ALA A 143 14.68 -13.61 27.32
CA ALA A 143 14.65 -12.58 28.35
C ALA A 143 13.58 -12.88 29.43
N SER A 144 12.51 -13.57 29.04
CA SER A 144 11.47 -14.09 29.95
C SER A 144 11.81 -15.46 30.55
N LEU A 145 12.84 -16.14 30.06
CA LEU A 145 13.38 -17.32 30.73
C LEU A 145 14.09 -16.83 32.00
N ASN A 146 13.56 -17.20 33.17
CA ASN A 146 14.24 -17.02 34.43
C ASN A 146 15.67 -17.59 34.30
N ARG A 147 16.68 -16.75 34.46
CA ARG A 147 18.06 -17.22 34.64
C ARG A 147 18.01 -18.06 35.92
N GLY A 148 17.99 -19.39 35.76
CA GLY A 148 17.79 -20.31 36.86
C GLY A 148 18.64 -19.88 38.05
N ARG A 149 18.01 -19.70 39.21
CA ARG A 149 18.69 -19.34 40.46
C ARG A 149 19.88 -20.29 40.59
N LEU A 150 21.10 -19.79 40.41
CA LEU A 150 22.30 -20.51 40.82
C LEU A 150 22.18 -20.67 42.33
N SER A 151 21.62 -21.81 42.75
CA SER A 151 21.49 -22.17 44.15
C SER A 151 22.90 -22.19 44.71
N ARG A 152 23.25 -21.18 45.52
CA ARG A 152 24.49 -21.18 46.29
C ARG A 152 24.40 -22.37 47.23
N LYS A 153 24.97 -23.51 46.85
CA LYS A 153 25.28 -24.59 47.78
C LYS A 153 26.19 -23.98 48.84
N LYS A 154 25.67 -23.79 50.05
CA LYS A 154 26.49 -23.48 51.21
C LYS A 154 27.45 -24.65 51.39
N ILE A 155 28.74 -24.36 51.23
CA ILE A 155 29.81 -25.25 51.67
C ILE A 155 29.69 -25.27 53.19
N ILE A 156 29.33 -26.43 53.75
CA ILE A 156 29.35 -26.66 55.20
C ILE A 156 30.77 -27.12 55.51
N THR A 157 31.40 -26.42 56.45
CA THR A 157 32.73 -26.67 57.02
C THR A 157 32.74 -27.96 57.83
#